data_AF-A0ABD0J373-F1
#
_entry.id   AF-A0ABD0J373-F1
#
_cell.length_a   1.000
_cell.length_b   1.000
_cell.length_c   1.000
_cell.angle_alpha   90.00
_cell.angle_beta   90.00
_cell.angle_gamma   90.00
#
_symmetry.space_group_name_H-M   'P 1'
#
loop_
_entity.id
_entity.type
_entity.pdbx_description
1 polymer ?
#
loop_
_entity_poly.entity_id
_entity_poly.type
_entity_poly.pdbx_seq_one_letter_code
_entity_poly.pdbx_strand_id
1 'polypeptide(L)'
;AGDQKRGANSANTMMDEAAAGLHRYVFLVYKQPGKKDFKLPKIPANHSKGRLKQKVRDYVSKMGLEELVAGNVFLAEYDDYMPQLYKSLLD
;
A
#
# COMPACT_ATOMS: atom_id res chain seq x y z
N ALA A 1 32.77 -3.74 -2.73
CA ALA A 1 31.99 -4.99 -2.72
C ALA A 1 30.53 -4.62 -2.99
N GLY A 2 29.97 -5.15 -4.08
CA GLY A 2 28.76 -4.62 -4.72
C GLY A 2 27.49 -4.77 -3.90
N ASP A 3 26.75 -3.67 -3.76
CA ASP A 3 25.36 -3.67 -3.30
C ASP A 3 24.48 -4.12 -4.48
N GLN A 4 24.26 -5.43 -4.58
CA GLN A 4 23.25 -5.98 -5.49
C GLN A 4 21.88 -5.52 -5.00
N LYS A 5 21.37 -4.44 -5.60
CA LYS A 5 19.94 -4.14 -5.59
C LYS A 5 19.22 -5.36 -6.16
N ARG A 6 18.66 -6.18 -5.27
CA ARG A 6 17.69 -7.22 -5.62
C ARG A 6 16.50 -6.52 -6.26
N GLY A 7 16.52 -6.44 -7.59
CA GLY A 7 15.33 -6.19 -8.37
C GLY A 7 14.39 -7.35 -8.08
N ALA A 8 13.26 -7.05 -7.44
CA ALA A 8 12.20 -8.02 -7.30
C ALA A 8 11.68 -8.31 -8.72
N ASN A 9 12.12 -9.42 -9.31
CA ASN A 9 11.47 -9.93 -10.51
C ASN A 9 10.03 -10.28 -10.14
N SER A 10 9.08 -9.80 -10.94
CA SER A 10 7.62 -9.96 -10.78
C SER A 10 7.21 -11.40 -10.40
N ALA A 11 7.90 -12.43 -10.90
CA ALA A 11 7.67 -13.83 -10.57
C ALA A 11 8.02 -14.22 -9.12
N ASN A 12 9.07 -13.64 -8.53
CA ASN A 12 9.44 -13.90 -7.13
C ASN A 12 8.45 -13.21 -6.17
N THR A 13 7.93 -12.03 -6.53
CA THR A 13 6.93 -11.32 -5.72
C THR A 13 5.61 -12.11 -5.63
N MET A 14 5.22 -12.79 -6.70
CA MET A 14 3.98 -13.60 -6.74
C MET A 14 4.04 -14.83 -5.85
N MET A 15 5.21 -15.48 -5.74
CA MET A 15 5.41 -16.61 -4.84
C MET A 15 5.54 -16.18 -3.36
N ASP A 16 6.15 -15.03 -3.09
CA ASP A 16 6.38 -14.52 -1.72
C ASP A 16 5.07 -14.06 -1.06
N GLU A 17 4.11 -13.54 -1.83
CA GLU A 17 2.80 -13.11 -1.31
C GLU A 17 1.84 -14.27 -1.05
N ALA A 18 1.85 -15.31 -1.89
CA ALA A 18 1.11 -16.54 -1.58
C ALA A 18 1.61 -17.19 -0.28
N ALA A 19 2.90 -17.00 0.05
CA ALA A 19 3.50 -17.48 1.29
C ALA A 19 3.28 -16.55 2.50
N ALA A 20 2.82 -15.31 2.29
CA ALA A 20 2.68 -14.31 3.35
C ALA A 20 1.40 -14.49 4.22
N GLY A 21 0.47 -15.35 3.79
CA GLY A 21 -0.70 -15.76 4.56
C GLY A 21 -1.75 -14.64 4.72
N LEU A 22 -2.37 -14.54 5.89
CA LEU A 22 -3.41 -13.54 6.16
C LEU A 22 -2.82 -12.13 6.32
N HIS A 23 -3.16 -11.26 5.37
CA HIS A 23 -2.84 -9.84 5.41
C HIS A 23 -3.93 -9.06 6.15
N ARG A 24 -3.50 -8.12 7.00
CA ARG A 24 -4.38 -7.15 7.68
C ARG A 24 -4.45 -5.86 6.90
N TYR A 25 -5.62 -5.57 6.34
CA TYR A 25 -5.91 -4.30 5.71
C TYR A 25 -6.65 -3.40 6.70
N VAL A 26 -5.95 -2.36 7.16
CA VAL A 26 -6.46 -1.43 8.16
C VAL A 26 -6.87 -0.13 7.48
N PHE A 27 -8.16 0.18 7.50
CA PHE A 27 -8.69 1.47 7.11
C PHE A 27 -8.65 2.42 8.31
N LEU A 28 -8.10 3.61 8.10
CA LEU A 28 -7.97 4.64 9.13
C LEU A 28 -8.52 5.96 8.60
N VAL A 29 -9.41 6.57 9.36
CA VAL A 29 -10.03 7.86 9.03
C VAL A 29 -9.56 8.89 10.04
N TYR A 30 -8.79 9.87 9.57
CA TYR A 30 -8.30 10.96 10.40
C TYR A 30 -9.08 12.25 10.12
N LYS A 31 -9.29 13.05 11.19
CA LYS A 31 -9.87 14.37 11.09
C LYS A 31 -8.92 15.32 10.37
N GLN A 32 -9.47 16.06 9.42
CA GLN A 32 -8.76 17.14 8.74
C GLN A 32 -9.07 18.48 9.44
N PRO A 33 -8.07 19.31 9.73
CA PRO A 33 -8.26 20.62 10.39
C PRO A 33 -9.06 21.62 9.54
N GLY A 34 -9.20 21.35 8.24
CA GLY A 34 -9.91 22.17 7.28
C GLY A 34 -9.64 21.70 5.84
N LYS A 35 -10.10 22.48 4.86
CA LYS A 35 -9.80 22.19 3.45
C LYS A 35 -8.29 22.33 3.23
N LYS A 36 -7.64 21.23 2.81
CA LYS A 36 -6.19 21.18 2.56
C LYS A 36 -5.92 20.61 1.17
N ASP A 37 -5.08 21.30 0.42
CA ASP A 37 -4.59 20.80 -0.86
C ASP A 37 -3.36 19.92 -0.60
N PHE A 38 -3.55 18.60 -0.74
CA PHE A 38 -2.45 17.65 -0.63
C PHE A 38 -1.64 17.63 -1.93
N LYS A 39 -0.40 18.11 -1.89
CA LYS A 39 0.56 18.05 -3.01
C LYS A 39 1.20 16.67 -3.15
N LEU A 40 0.39 15.63 -3.13
CA LEU A 40 0.83 14.26 -3.30
C LEU A 40 0.80 13.87 -4.78
N PRO A 41 1.77 13.08 -5.26
CA PRO A 41 1.64 12.46 -6.56
C PRO A 41 0.41 11.56 -6.58
N LYS A 42 -0.50 11.77 -7.54
CA LYS A 42 -1.64 10.88 -7.75
C LYS A 42 -1.12 9.56 -8.30
N ILE A 43 -1.36 8.47 -7.59
CA ILE A 43 -1.01 7.12 -8.03
C ILE A 43 -2.26 6.50 -8.68
N PRO A 44 -2.25 6.20 -9.99
CA PRO A 44 -3.35 5.53 -10.66
C PRO A 44 -3.67 4.16 -10.04
N ALA A 45 -4.90 3.68 -10.22
CA ALA A 45 -5.34 2.40 -9.64
C ALA A 45 -4.58 1.19 -10.22
N ASN A 46 -4.17 1.28 -11.49
CA ASN A 46 -3.41 0.26 -12.20
C ASN A 46 -1.88 0.38 -12.00
N HIS A 47 -1.44 1.13 -10.99
CA HIS A 47 -0.03 1.26 -10.64
C HIS A 47 0.22 0.79 -9.21
N SER A 48 1.19 -0.11 -9.06
CA SER A 48 1.65 -0.65 -7.78
C SER A 48 2.73 0.23 -7.14
N LYS A 49 3.55 0.90 -7.95
CA LYS A 49 4.71 1.67 -7.50
C LYS A 49 4.29 2.90 -6.69
N GLY A 50 4.97 3.12 -5.56
CA GLY A 50 4.71 4.23 -4.65
C GLY A 50 3.71 3.93 -3.52
N ARG A 51 2.99 2.81 -3.60
CA ARG A 51 2.07 2.34 -2.54
C ARG A 51 2.80 1.61 -1.41
N LEU A 52 3.89 0.90 -1.74
CA LEU A 52 4.67 0.09 -0.80
C LEU A 52 5.52 0.94 0.16
N LYS A 53 5.86 0.35 1.31
CA LYS A 53 6.79 0.90 2.32
C LYS A 53 6.35 2.24 2.94
N GLN A 54 5.04 2.51 2.97
CA GLN A 54 4.50 3.68 3.65
C GLN A 54 4.30 3.40 5.14
N LYS A 55 4.73 4.35 5.98
CA LYS A 55 4.46 4.35 7.42
C LYS A 55 3.36 5.35 7.72
N VAL A 56 2.20 4.86 8.14
CA VAL A 56 1.01 5.70 8.37
C VAL A 56 1.28 6.82 9.38
N ARG A 57 1.98 6.54 10.49
CA ARG A 57 2.30 7.57 11.50
C ARG A 57 3.06 8.74 10.90
N ASP A 58 4.13 8.46 10.14
CA ASP A 58 4.93 9.48 9.46
C ASP A 58 4.09 10.24 8.43
N TYR A 59 3.19 9.54 7.74
CA TYR A 59 2.30 10.13 6.75
C TYR A 59 1.28 11.09 7.40
N VAL A 60 0.64 10.68 8.49
CA VAL A 60 -0.31 11.48 9.28
C VAL A 60 0.37 12.76 9.78
N SER A 61 1.58 12.65 10.33
CA SER A 61 2.36 13.81 10.78
C SER A 61 2.74 14.74 9.63
N LYS A 62 3.24 14.21 8.50
CA LYS A 62 3.56 15.02 7.30
C LYS A 62 2.35 15.75 6.74
N MET A 63 1.18 15.11 6.82
CA MET A 63 -0.08 15.66 6.35
C MET A 63 -0.77 16.57 7.36
N GLY A 64 -0.23 16.74 8.58
CA GLY A 64 -0.83 17.55 9.63
C GLY A 64 -2.28 17.16 9.91
N LEU A 65 -2.56 15.85 9.88
CA LEU A 65 -3.85 15.31 10.28
C LEU A 65 -3.92 15.24 11.81
N GLU A 66 -5.10 15.43 12.36
CA GLU A 66 -5.31 15.55 13.80
C GLU A 66 -5.64 14.18 14.41
N GLU A 67 -6.89 14.01 14.80
CA GLU A 67 -7.40 12.86 15.55
C GLU A 67 -7.77 11.70 14.61
N LEU A 68 -7.51 10.46 15.05
CA LEU A 68 -8.07 9.27 14.42
C LEU A 68 -9.53 9.13 14.84
N VAL A 69 -10.45 9.33 13.89
CA VAL A 69 -11.90 9.35 14.13
C VAL A 69 -12.52 7.97 14.05
N ALA A 70 -12.04 7.14 13.11
CA ALA A 70 -12.55 5.80 12.93
C ALA A 70 -11.47 4.87 12.36
N GLY A 71 -11.62 3.58 12.64
CA GLY A 71 -10.81 2.53 12.05
C GLY A 71 -11.63 1.29 11.78
N ASN A 72 -11.29 0.58 10.71
CA ASN A 72 -11.84 -0.74 10.42
C ASN A 72 -10.72 -1.65 9.92
N VAL A 73 -10.89 -2.96 10.08
CA VAL A 73 -9.93 -3.97 9.62
C VAL A 73 -10.66 -5.05 8.87
N PHE A 74 -10.06 -5.52 7.78
CA PHE A 74 -10.41 -6.80 7.20
C PHE A 74 -9.16 -7.63 6.95
N LEU A 75 -9.36 -8.94 6.92
CA LEU A 75 -8.33 -9.92 6.61
C LEU A 75 -8.57 -10.43 5.20
N ALA A 76 -7.50 -10.53 4.41
CA ALA A 76 -7.52 -11.23 3.15
C ALA A 76 -6.23 -12.00 2.99
N GLU A 77 -6.30 -13.12 2.29
CA GLU A 77 -5.17 -13.93 1.90
C GLU A 77 -5.13 -14.05 0.38
N TYR A 78 -4.04 -14.60 -0.14
CA TYR A 78 -3.89 -14.85 -1.55
C TYR A 78 -4.97 -15.85 -2.03
N ASP A 79 -5.65 -15.52 -3.11
CA ASP A 79 -6.66 -16.36 -3.75
C ASP A 79 -6.46 -16.42 -5.27
N ASP A 80 -7.34 -17.17 -5.95
CA ASP A 80 -7.28 -17.38 -7.41
C ASP A 80 -7.60 -16.10 -8.21
N TYR A 81 -8.04 -15.02 -7.57
CA TYR A 81 -8.26 -13.72 -8.20
C TYR A 81 -6.95 -12.91 -8.32
N MET A 82 -6.00 -13.10 -7.41
CA MET A 82 -4.73 -12.36 -7.40
C MET A 82 -3.93 -12.42 -8.72
N PRO A 83 -3.79 -13.57 -9.42
CA PRO A 83 -3.12 -13.60 -10.72
C PRO A 83 -3.77 -12.71 -11.79
N GLN A 84 -5.10 -12.52 -11.71
CA GLN A 84 -5.84 -11.67 -12.64
C GLN A 84 -5.63 -10.20 -12.31
N LEU A 85 -5.64 -9.85 -11.02
CA LEU A 85 -5.33 -8.52 -10.54
C LEU A 85 -3.92 -8.08 -10.98
N TYR A 86 -2.91 -8.94 -10.80
CA TYR A 86 -1.54 -8.62 -11.19
C TYR A 86 -1.36 -8.36 -12.68
N LYS A 87 -2.10 -9.08 -13.54
CA LYS A 87 -2.07 -8.83 -15.00
C LYS A 87 -2.64 -7.46 -15.37
N SER A 88 -3.49 -6.87 -14.53
CA SER A 88 -4.10 -5.56 -14.76
C SER A 88 -3.23 -4.38 -14.34
N LEU A 89 -2.16 -4.64 -13.58
CA LEU A 89 -1.18 -3.62 -13.17
C LEU A 89 -0.19 -3.38 -14.32
N LEU A 90 0.10 -2.12 -14.62
CA LEU A 90 0.91 -1.72 -15.79
C LEU A 90 2.42 -1.62 -15.49
N ASP A 91 2.83 -1.81 -14.25
CA ASP A 91 4.17 -1.55 -13.72
C ASP A 91 4.75 -2.68 -12.87
#